data_AF-A0A1A6A8P5-F1
#
_entry.id   AF-A0A1A6A8P5-F1
#
_cell.length_a   1.000
_cell.length_b   1.000
_cell.length_c   1.000
_cell.angle_alpha   90.00
_cell.angle_beta   90.00
_cell.angle_gamma   90.00
#
_symmetry.space_group_name_H-M   'P 1'
#
loop_
_entity.id
_entity.type
_entity.pdbx_description
1 polymer ?
#
loop_
_entity_poly.entity_id
_entity_poly.type
_entity_poly.pdbx_seq_one_letter_code
_entity_poly.pdbx_strand_id
1 'polypeptide(L)'
;MFKFDFQVEEDENDQSHITFETSPAQAQAGPSTLPKTSETEGDTNCYHITLDELVKFLPEEISYSPITLPPPSKPLLRRDLFDARFQLYNRPDPTSFHINNGTGDRSTEPGQGQDTDDGEEYVDAQTDLIPGLYEGGLKSWEGGVDLVEVISSVGDDEAVASWASGARILEVGCGTALPTIYILRSLLASSSASVQSHGHKGKTILHLQDYNSLVLSLVTLPNLLLAAIPFLPTEALHAPADDEDVESILPDLENAGQLVITPTLIEAFKGLLESRNVELRFTYGHWSGLAKDLRSGNQWRGEGGHGEGKGGGEGEGEEGYDLVLTAETIYAEDNNASLLSVLREAVRTRRGEGQEGIVQKEEVKLEDSLGELKVVDEWKSRPLREQGEGFVLIAAKILYFGVGGGLTAFLNQVEESKGWWKDVKQWTKGVGRKVVQVGW
;
A
#
# COMPACT_ATOMS: atom_id res chain seq x y z
N MET A 1 -4.21 -49.19 -6.38
CA MET A 1 -5.47 -48.56 -6.80
C MET A 1 -6.32 -48.39 -5.56
N PHE A 2 -6.11 -47.29 -4.83
CA PHE A 2 -6.91 -46.95 -3.66
C PHE A 2 -7.94 -45.92 -4.10
N LYS A 3 -9.21 -46.23 -3.86
CA LYS A 3 -10.36 -45.40 -4.18
C LYS A 3 -10.87 -44.85 -2.85
N PHE A 4 -10.84 -43.54 -2.69
CA PHE A 4 -11.48 -42.87 -1.55
C PHE A 4 -12.92 -42.53 -1.97
N ASP A 5 -13.89 -43.11 -1.27
CA ASP A 5 -15.29 -42.67 -1.30
C ASP A 5 -15.44 -41.54 -0.28
N PHE A 6 -15.70 -40.32 -0.75
CA PHE A 6 -16.24 -39.26 0.09
C PHE A 6 -17.76 -39.24 -0.10
N GLN A 7 -18.49 -39.66 0.93
CA GLN A 7 -19.89 -39.27 1.08
C GLN A 7 -19.88 -37.88 1.72
N VAL A 8 -20.29 -36.88 0.94
CA VAL A 8 -20.65 -35.56 1.46
C VAL A 8 -22.15 -35.62 1.74
N GLU A 9 -22.55 -35.50 3.01
CA GLU A 9 -23.92 -35.13 3.35
C GLU A 9 -24.05 -33.63 3.01
N GLU A 10 -24.99 -33.31 2.11
CA GLU A 10 -25.37 -31.94 1.77
C GLU A 10 -26.12 -31.32 2.96
N ASP A 11 -25.44 -30.45 3.71
CA ASP A 11 -26.11 -29.46 4.56
C ASP A 11 -26.26 -28.16 3.75
N GLU A 12 -27.47 -27.96 3.23
CA GLU A 12 -27.93 -26.72 2.60
C GLU A 12 -28.01 -25.57 3.64
N ASN A 13 -26.91 -24.86 3.95
CA ASN A 13 -27.01 -23.47 4.45
C ASN A 13 -25.72 -22.61 4.57
N ASP A 14 -24.67 -22.81 3.77
CA ASP A 14 -23.47 -21.94 3.85
C ASP A 14 -23.50 -20.75 2.88
N GLN A 15 -24.18 -19.68 3.29
CA GLN A 15 -23.81 -18.32 2.88
C GLN A 15 -22.63 -17.88 3.77
N SER A 16 -21.43 -17.76 3.20
CA SER A 16 -20.23 -17.34 3.91
C SER A 16 -20.28 -15.86 4.29
N HIS A 17 -20.99 -15.56 5.38
CA HIS A 17 -20.91 -14.28 6.07
C HIS A 17 -19.64 -14.25 6.93
N ILE A 18 -18.68 -13.37 6.61
CA ILE A 18 -17.62 -13.00 7.55
C ILE A 18 -18.21 -12.01 8.55
N THR A 19 -18.87 -12.53 9.57
CA THR A 19 -19.15 -11.83 10.83
C THR A 19 -17.97 -12.08 11.78
N PHE A 20 -17.32 -11.02 12.27
CA PHE A 20 -16.40 -11.12 13.41
C PHE A 20 -17.20 -11.36 14.69
N GLU A 21 -17.70 -12.59 14.88
CA GLU A 21 -18.25 -13.01 16.17
C GLU A 21 -17.12 -13.26 17.16
N THR A 22 -17.19 -12.52 18.26
CA THR A 22 -16.26 -12.57 19.38
C THR A 22 -16.52 -13.79 20.25
N SER A 23 -15.70 -14.83 20.12
CA SER A 23 -15.52 -15.84 21.16
C SER A 23 -14.19 -15.58 21.88
N PRO A 24 -14.12 -15.60 23.22
CA PRO A 24 -12.92 -15.26 23.96
C PRO A 24 -11.94 -16.45 23.95
N ALA A 25 -11.33 -16.72 22.81
CA ALA A 25 -10.10 -17.49 22.76
C ALA A 25 -8.96 -16.51 23.05
N GLN A 26 -8.25 -16.71 24.16
CA GLN A 26 -7.02 -15.98 24.47
C GLN A 26 -6.01 -16.22 23.34
N ALA A 27 -5.91 -15.27 22.41
CA ALA A 27 -4.83 -15.23 21.44
C ALA A 27 -3.54 -14.84 22.21
N GLN A 28 -2.78 -15.85 22.63
CA GLN A 28 -1.40 -15.64 23.04
C GLN A 28 -0.57 -15.46 21.77
N ALA A 29 -0.19 -14.22 21.47
CA ALA A 29 0.90 -13.96 20.54
C ALA A 29 2.17 -14.59 21.14
N GLY A 30 2.67 -15.65 20.51
CA GLY A 30 3.94 -16.25 20.87
C GLY A 30 5.08 -15.23 20.74
N PRO A 31 6.15 -15.32 21.56
CA PRO A 31 7.27 -14.41 21.46
C PRO A 31 7.98 -14.63 20.13
N SER A 32 7.99 -13.61 19.25
CA SER A 32 8.91 -13.56 18.12
C SER A 32 10.31 -13.30 18.68
N THR A 33 11.02 -14.36 19.03
CA THR A 33 12.45 -14.30 19.33
C THR A 33 13.19 -14.36 18.01
N LEU A 34 13.46 -13.20 17.39
CA LEU A 34 14.51 -13.11 16.37
C LEU A 34 15.84 -13.51 17.03
N PRO A 35 16.58 -14.50 16.50
CA PRO A 35 17.99 -14.62 16.81
C PRO A 35 18.67 -13.35 16.29
N LYS A 36 19.52 -12.73 17.11
CA LYS A 36 20.47 -11.70 16.65
C LYS A 36 21.40 -12.34 15.63
N THR A 37 21.02 -12.30 14.35
CA THR A 37 21.94 -12.57 13.26
C THR A 37 22.95 -11.44 13.20
N SER A 38 24.21 -11.84 13.10
CA SER A 38 25.37 -10.95 12.95
C SER A 38 25.13 -9.92 11.85
N GLU A 39 25.37 -8.65 12.17
CA GLU A 39 25.44 -7.50 11.26
C GLU A 39 26.36 -7.82 10.07
N THR A 40 25.77 -8.35 9.00
CA THR A 40 26.23 -8.04 7.65
C THR A 40 25.48 -6.77 7.28
N GLU A 41 26.21 -5.72 6.86
CA GLU A 41 25.59 -4.46 6.43
C GLU A 41 24.59 -4.76 5.31
N GLY A 42 23.31 -4.84 5.66
CA GLY A 42 22.23 -5.11 4.73
C GLY A 42 22.15 -4.02 3.68
N ASP A 43 21.59 -4.34 2.52
CA ASP A 43 21.39 -3.37 1.46
C ASP A 43 20.50 -2.21 1.93
N THR A 44 21.09 -1.02 2.06
CA THR A 44 20.38 0.20 2.50
C THR A 44 19.88 1.05 1.34
N ASN A 45 19.93 0.53 0.11
CA ASN A 45 19.47 1.23 -1.09
C ASN A 45 17.95 1.10 -1.27
N CYS A 46 17.45 1.95 -2.16
CA CYS A 46 16.10 1.88 -2.69
C CYS A 46 16.19 1.77 -4.21
N TYR A 47 15.22 1.08 -4.80
CA TYR A 47 15.16 0.77 -6.21
C TYR A 47 13.79 1.15 -6.76
N HIS A 48 13.75 1.48 -8.04
CA HIS A 48 12.52 1.77 -8.76
C HIS A 48 12.16 0.56 -9.63
N ILE A 49 10.86 0.32 -9.76
CA ILE A 49 10.34 -0.65 -10.70
C ILE A 49 9.13 -0.04 -11.41
N THR A 50 9.09 -0.20 -12.72
CA THR A 50 8.01 0.38 -13.55
C THR A 50 6.77 -0.50 -13.54
N LEU A 51 5.63 0.06 -13.99
CA LEU A 51 4.41 -0.72 -14.15
C LEU A 51 4.60 -1.83 -15.19
N ASP A 52 5.25 -1.56 -16.32
CA ASP A 52 5.54 -2.56 -17.35
C ASP A 52 6.45 -3.69 -16.83
N GLU A 53 7.38 -3.39 -15.93
CA GLU A 53 8.21 -4.40 -15.28
C GLU A 53 7.40 -5.24 -14.29
N LEU A 54 6.57 -4.63 -13.44
CA LEU A 54 5.76 -5.35 -12.46
C LEU A 54 4.72 -6.26 -13.12
N VAL A 55 4.10 -5.83 -14.21
CA VAL A 55 3.10 -6.61 -14.96
C VAL A 55 3.66 -7.96 -15.43
N LYS A 56 4.97 -8.05 -15.73
CA LYS A 56 5.62 -9.30 -16.17
C LYS A 56 5.62 -10.39 -15.10
N PHE A 57 5.34 -10.04 -13.85
CA PHE A 57 5.31 -10.96 -12.72
C PHE A 57 3.90 -11.38 -12.31
N LEU A 58 2.86 -10.84 -12.97
CA LEU A 58 1.49 -11.27 -12.76
C LEU A 58 1.32 -12.71 -13.25
N PRO A 59 0.61 -13.57 -12.49
CA PRO A 59 0.25 -14.91 -12.95
C PRO A 59 -0.86 -14.84 -14.01
N GLU A 60 -1.18 -15.96 -14.64
CA GLU A 60 -2.29 -16.06 -15.60
C GLU A 60 -3.66 -15.92 -14.92
N GLU A 61 -3.77 -16.29 -13.66
CA GLU A 61 -5.01 -16.22 -12.87
C GLU A 61 -4.68 -15.88 -11.41
N ILE A 62 -5.59 -15.14 -10.76
CA ILE A 62 -5.57 -14.88 -9.32
C ILE A 62 -6.95 -15.13 -8.71
N SER A 63 -6.99 -15.57 -7.46
CA SER A 63 -8.22 -15.51 -6.65
C SER A 63 -8.29 -14.24 -5.81
N TYR A 64 -9.50 -13.76 -5.57
CA TYR A 64 -9.74 -12.57 -4.77
C TYR A 64 -10.97 -12.72 -3.87
N SER A 65 -10.99 -11.95 -2.79
CA SER A 65 -12.13 -11.80 -1.88
C SER A 65 -12.44 -10.33 -1.62
N PRO A 66 -13.72 -9.97 -1.44
CA PRO A 66 -14.12 -8.63 -1.03
C PRO A 66 -13.74 -8.37 0.43
N ILE A 67 -13.29 -7.15 0.71
CA ILE A 67 -13.12 -6.59 2.04
C ILE A 67 -14.29 -5.67 2.31
N THR A 68 -15.07 -6.02 3.34
CA THR A 68 -16.11 -5.16 3.87
C THR A 68 -15.48 -3.94 4.55
N LEU A 69 -15.85 -2.76 4.08
CA LEU A 69 -15.43 -1.50 4.65
C LEU A 69 -16.55 -0.88 5.49
N PRO A 70 -16.23 0.05 6.42
CA PRO A 70 -17.24 0.82 7.12
C PRO A 70 -18.12 1.62 6.13
N PRO A 71 -19.46 1.61 6.31
CA PRO A 71 -20.37 2.42 5.50
C PRO A 71 -19.97 3.91 5.51
N PRO A 72 -20.15 4.64 4.39
CA PRO A 72 -20.86 4.28 3.17
C PRO A 72 -19.99 3.57 2.11
N SER A 73 -18.78 3.16 2.47
CA SER A 73 -17.80 2.62 1.52
C SER A 73 -18.28 1.29 0.93
N LYS A 74 -18.20 1.17 -0.40
CA LYS A 74 -18.43 -0.09 -1.10
C LYS A 74 -17.29 -1.08 -0.82
N PRO A 75 -17.51 -2.40 -0.87
CA PRO A 75 -16.45 -3.39 -0.70
C PRO A 75 -15.28 -3.17 -1.67
N LEU A 76 -14.05 -3.44 -1.22
CA LEU A 76 -12.85 -3.46 -2.05
C LEU A 76 -12.44 -4.90 -2.33
N LEU A 77 -12.15 -5.23 -3.58
CA LEU A 77 -11.60 -6.53 -3.92
C LEU A 77 -10.12 -6.58 -3.53
N ARG A 78 -9.68 -7.72 -2.97
CA ARG A 78 -8.30 -7.98 -2.60
C ARG A 78 -7.92 -9.39 -2.98
N ARG A 79 -6.75 -9.56 -3.58
CA ARG A 79 -6.16 -10.86 -3.88
C ARG A 79 -6.04 -11.70 -2.63
N ASP A 80 -6.37 -12.98 -2.70
CA ASP A 80 -6.29 -13.84 -1.53
C ASP A 80 -4.86 -14.13 -1.08
N LEU A 81 -4.68 -14.23 0.25
CA LEU A 81 -3.38 -14.50 0.83
C LEU A 81 -2.88 -15.92 0.48
N PHE A 82 -3.79 -16.90 0.43
CA PHE A 82 -3.43 -18.27 0.06
C PHE A 82 -2.96 -18.35 -1.40
N ASP A 83 -3.57 -17.58 -2.29
CA ASP A 83 -3.22 -17.50 -3.71
C ASP A 83 -1.85 -16.87 -3.92
N ALA A 84 -1.58 -15.72 -3.27
CA ALA A 84 -0.27 -15.08 -3.31
C ALA A 84 0.84 -15.99 -2.74
N ARG A 85 0.55 -16.75 -1.67
CA ARG A 85 1.47 -17.74 -1.09
C ARG A 85 1.71 -18.90 -2.03
N PHE A 86 0.66 -19.44 -2.66
CA PHE A 86 0.78 -20.53 -3.63
C PHE A 86 1.67 -20.11 -4.83
N GLN A 87 1.50 -18.89 -5.34
CA GLN A 87 2.39 -18.35 -6.38
C GLN A 87 3.83 -18.24 -5.89
N LEU A 88 4.05 -17.78 -4.65
CA LEU A 88 5.39 -17.65 -4.07
C LEU A 88 6.10 -19.01 -3.95
N TYR A 89 5.40 -20.06 -3.49
CA TYR A 89 5.97 -21.41 -3.33
C TYR A 89 6.30 -22.09 -4.65
N ASN A 90 5.46 -21.91 -5.67
CA ASN A 90 5.63 -22.59 -6.96
C ASN A 90 6.53 -21.83 -7.93
N ARG A 91 7.30 -20.83 -7.46
CA ARG A 91 8.22 -20.11 -8.32
C ARG A 91 9.40 -21.01 -8.72
N PRO A 92 9.73 -21.09 -10.01
CA PRO A 92 10.83 -21.93 -10.50
C PRO A 92 12.23 -21.47 -10.04
N ASP A 93 12.36 -20.26 -9.48
CA ASP A 93 13.60 -19.77 -8.87
C ASP A 93 13.28 -18.70 -7.79
N PRO A 94 13.51 -18.98 -6.48
CA PRO A 94 13.30 -18.02 -5.40
C PRO A 94 14.24 -16.80 -5.44
N THR A 95 15.31 -16.85 -6.25
CA THR A 95 16.30 -15.76 -6.41
C THR A 95 16.13 -14.94 -7.70
N SER A 96 15.17 -15.31 -8.56
CA SER A 96 14.96 -14.70 -9.89
C SER A 96 14.47 -13.24 -9.90
N PHE A 97 14.26 -12.64 -8.73
CA PHE A 97 13.93 -11.21 -8.58
C PHE A 97 15.13 -10.29 -8.37
N HIS A 98 16.35 -10.82 -8.33
CA HIS A 98 17.52 -9.98 -8.54
C HIS A 98 17.52 -9.52 -10.01
N ILE A 99 16.88 -8.39 -10.27
CA ILE A 99 17.06 -7.63 -11.50
C ILE A 99 18.58 -7.47 -11.65
N ASN A 100 19.14 -8.03 -12.71
CA ASN A 100 20.57 -8.01 -13.00
C ASN A 100 21.13 -6.60 -12.83
N ASN A 101 21.74 -6.30 -11.68
CA ASN A 101 22.66 -5.19 -11.56
C ASN A 101 23.82 -5.53 -12.49
N GLY A 102 23.94 -4.78 -13.59
CA GLY A 102 24.86 -5.08 -14.67
C GLY A 102 26.31 -5.22 -14.22
N THR A 103 26.74 -6.45 -13.96
CA THR A 103 28.13 -6.89 -14.10
C THR A 103 28.09 -8.30 -14.66
N GLY A 104 28.35 -8.41 -15.95
CA GLY A 104 28.47 -9.71 -16.59
C GLY A 104 29.68 -10.46 -16.05
N ASP A 105 29.45 -11.63 -15.49
CA ASP A 105 30.31 -12.79 -15.75
C ASP A 105 29.47 -14.06 -15.66
N ARG A 106 29.41 -14.80 -16.78
CA ARG A 106 28.68 -16.07 -16.89
C ARG A 106 29.73 -17.16 -17.02
N SER A 107 30.06 -17.80 -15.91
CA SER A 107 30.74 -19.10 -15.89
C SER A 107 29.88 -20.09 -15.12
N THR A 108 29.02 -20.81 -15.84
CA THR A 108 28.26 -21.96 -15.36
C THR A 108 29.12 -23.22 -15.47
N GLU A 109 29.38 -23.90 -14.35
CA GLU A 109 29.73 -25.32 -14.35
C GLU A 109 28.62 -26.14 -13.66
N PRO A 110 28.29 -27.36 -14.15
CA PRO A 110 27.22 -28.18 -13.59
C PRO A 110 27.74 -29.03 -12.42
N GLY A 111 27.36 -28.66 -11.20
CA GLY A 111 27.61 -29.44 -9.97
C GLY A 111 26.48 -30.42 -9.66
N GLN A 112 26.86 -31.63 -9.31
CA GLN A 112 26.04 -32.83 -9.10
C GLN A 112 25.04 -32.71 -7.93
N GLY A 113 23.90 -33.38 -8.11
CA GLY A 113 22.84 -33.47 -7.10
C GLY A 113 23.32 -34.04 -5.77
N GLN A 114 22.87 -33.38 -4.70
CA GLN A 114 22.80 -33.93 -3.36
C GLN A 114 21.36 -33.80 -2.90
N ASP A 115 20.73 -34.96 -2.66
CA ASP A 115 19.49 -35.11 -1.91
C ASP A 115 19.66 -34.44 -0.54
N THR A 116 19.04 -33.29 -0.34
CA THR A 116 18.77 -32.76 0.99
C THR A 116 17.31 -33.05 1.29
N ASP A 117 17.12 -33.82 2.35
CA ASP A 117 15.89 -34.06 3.09
C ASP A 117 15.09 -32.76 3.24
N ASP A 118 14.10 -32.56 2.37
CA ASP A 118 13.18 -31.42 2.38
C ASP A 118 12.28 -31.55 3.60
N GLY A 119 12.77 -31.08 4.75
CA GLY A 119 11.95 -30.81 5.91
C GLY A 119 10.88 -29.82 5.49
N GLU A 120 9.63 -30.29 5.43
CA GLU A 120 8.43 -29.47 5.26
C GLU A 120 8.45 -28.35 6.32
N GLU A 121 8.99 -27.20 5.97
CA GLU A 121 8.98 -25.99 6.79
C GLU A 121 7.56 -25.43 6.71
N TYR A 122 6.67 -26.00 7.53
CA TYR A 122 5.30 -25.52 7.71
C TYR A 122 5.35 -24.06 8.15
N VAL A 123 4.96 -23.17 7.24
CA VAL A 123 4.65 -21.79 7.59
C VAL A 123 3.37 -21.81 8.43
N ASP A 124 3.52 -21.45 9.71
CA ASP A 124 2.39 -21.20 10.59
C ASP A 124 1.48 -20.14 9.93
N ALA A 125 0.18 -20.42 9.82
CA ALA A 125 -0.81 -19.47 9.33
C ALA A 125 -0.79 -18.14 10.12
N GLN A 126 -0.16 -18.12 11.30
CA GLN A 126 0.02 -16.95 12.14
C GLN A 126 1.22 -16.06 11.78
N THR A 127 2.21 -16.53 11.02
CA THR A 127 3.39 -15.72 10.66
C THR A 127 3.29 -15.24 9.21
N ASP A 128 3.36 -13.92 9.00
CA ASP A 128 3.44 -13.29 7.67
C ASP A 128 4.90 -13.25 7.16
N LEU A 129 5.81 -14.01 7.75
CA LEU A 129 7.25 -13.96 7.50
C LEU A 129 7.76 -15.31 7.01
N ILE A 130 8.60 -15.30 5.99
CA ILE A 130 9.40 -16.46 5.57
C ILE A 130 10.88 -16.02 5.62
N PRO A 131 11.64 -16.37 6.68
CA PRO A 131 13.02 -15.94 6.86
C PRO A 131 13.88 -16.23 5.62
N GLY A 132 14.66 -15.24 5.17
CA GLY A 132 15.56 -15.39 4.02
C GLY A 132 14.89 -15.31 2.64
N LEU A 133 13.55 -15.31 2.57
CA LEU A 133 12.80 -15.13 1.33
C LEU A 133 11.95 -13.85 1.34
N TYR A 134 11.32 -13.51 2.48
CA TYR A 134 10.27 -12.49 2.54
C TYR A 134 9.96 -12.03 3.98
N GLU A 135 9.93 -10.71 4.20
CA GLU A 135 9.85 -10.08 5.53
C GLU A 135 8.49 -9.42 5.88
N GLY A 136 7.37 -9.87 5.31
CA GLY A 136 6.03 -9.34 5.66
C GLY A 136 5.43 -8.36 4.65
N GLY A 137 4.11 -8.16 4.67
CA GLY A 137 3.36 -7.29 3.76
C GLY A 137 2.28 -7.92 2.85
N LEU A 138 2.16 -9.25 2.81
CA LEU A 138 1.15 -9.99 2.05
C LEU A 138 -0.20 -9.98 2.77
N LYS A 139 -0.18 -9.92 4.10
CA LYS A 139 -1.39 -9.80 4.91
C LYS A 139 -1.83 -8.34 5.00
N SER A 140 -3.14 -8.11 4.90
CA SER A 140 -3.73 -6.83 5.28
C SER A 140 -3.82 -6.70 6.79
N TRP A 141 -3.32 -5.59 7.32
CA TRP A 141 -3.36 -5.24 8.74
C TRP A 141 -4.50 -4.26 9.04
N GLU A 142 -4.96 -4.23 10.29
CA GLU A 142 -6.10 -3.39 10.71
C GLU A 142 -5.84 -1.90 10.45
N GLY A 143 -4.58 -1.46 10.58
CA GLY A 143 -4.21 -0.06 10.30
C GLY A 143 -4.53 0.40 8.87
N GLY A 144 -4.48 -0.50 7.88
CA GLY A 144 -4.87 -0.16 6.50
C GLY A 144 -6.38 0.13 6.40
N VAL A 145 -7.21 -0.65 7.09
CA VAL A 145 -8.67 -0.42 7.17
C VAL A 145 -8.98 0.85 7.96
N ASP A 146 -8.25 1.10 9.05
CA ASP A 146 -8.39 2.32 9.85
C ASP A 146 -8.08 3.59 9.00
N LEU A 147 -7.07 3.54 8.11
CA LEU A 147 -6.81 4.63 7.14
C LEU A 147 -7.94 4.79 6.13
N VAL A 148 -8.45 3.68 5.57
CA VAL A 148 -9.60 3.74 4.65
C VAL A 148 -10.81 4.38 5.32
N GLU A 149 -11.10 4.05 6.58
CA GLU A 149 -12.19 4.66 7.34
C GLU A 149 -11.97 6.17 7.59
N VAL A 150 -10.72 6.60 7.75
CA VAL A 150 -10.38 8.02 7.87
C VAL A 150 -10.52 8.74 6.54
N ILE A 151 -10.06 8.15 5.43
CA ILE A 151 -10.15 8.74 4.09
C ILE A 151 -11.62 8.78 3.61
N SER A 152 -12.42 7.74 3.89
CA SER A 152 -13.85 7.72 3.52
C SER A 152 -14.68 8.80 4.21
N SER A 153 -14.16 9.37 5.31
CA SER A 153 -14.79 10.52 5.95
C SER A 153 -14.62 11.84 5.18
N VAL A 154 -13.83 11.87 4.10
CA VAL A 154 -13.81 12.97 3.11
C VAL A 154 -15.15 13.07 2.39
N GLY A 155 -15.78 11.93 2.06
CA GLY A 155 -17.08 11.88 1.39
C GLY A 155 -17.25 10.61 0.55
N ASP A 156 -18.11 10.70 -0.46
CA ASP A 156 -18.31 9.62 -1.45
C ASP A 156 -17.15 9.54 -2.47
N ASP A 157 -17.26 8.59 -3.41
CA ASP A 157 -16.23 8.34 -4.43
C ASP A 157 -15.88 9.63 -5.21
N GLU A 158 -16.85 10.51 -5.50
CA GLU A 158 -16.60 11.77 -6.23
C GLU A 158 -15.89 12.81 -5.34
N ALA A 159 -16.27 12.92 -4.06
CA ALA A 159 -15.59 13.80 -3.12
C ALA A 159 -14.13 13.38 -2.89
N VAL A 160 -13.88 12.08 -2.72
CA VAL A 160 -12.51 11.53 -2.57
C VAL A 160 -11.72 11.75 -3.87
N ALA A 161 -12.32 11.53 -5.04
CA ALA A 161 -11.68 11.79 -6.31
C ALA A 161 -11.28 13.27 -6.48
N SER A 162 -12.17 14.21 -6.17
CA SER A 162 -11.89 15.66 -6.23
C SER A 162 -10.80 16.07 -5.24
N TRP A 163 -10.81 15.46 -4.04
CA TRP A 163 -9.81 15.68 -3.00
C TRP A 163 -8.40 15.21 -3.42
N ALA A 164 -8.31 14.05 -4.08
CA ALA A 164 -7.04 13.44 -4.49
C ALA A 164 -6.55 13.86 -5.90
N SER A 165 -7.42 14.37 -6.76
CA SER A 165 -7.08 14.69 -8.16
C SER A 165 -5.96 15.72 -8.27
N GLY A 166 -4.94 15.40 -9.06
CA GLY A 166 -3.75 16.22 -9.29
C GLY A 166 -2.80 16.31 -8.10
N ALA A 167 -3.00 15.49 -7.06
CA ALA A 167 -2.12 15.40 -5.91
C ALA A 167 -1.05 14.32 -6.09
N ARG A 168 0.02 14.44 -5.31
CA ARG A 168 1.08 13.44 -5.14
C ARG A 168 0.89 12.74 -3.80
N ILE A 169 0.64 11.44 -3.85
CA ILE A 169 0.35 10.61 -2.68
C ILE A 169 1.38 9.48 -2.60
N LEU A 170 2.04 9.33 -1.45
CA LEU A 170 2.99 8.26 -1.18
C LEU A 170 2.44 7.33 -0.09
N GLU A 171 2.42 6.02 -0.33
CA GLU A 171 2.19 5.01 0.70
C GLU A 171 3.50 4.30 1.06
N VAL A 172 3.99 4.51 2.29
CA VAL A 172 5.24 3.94 2.82
C VAL A 172 4.92 2.65 3.57
N GLY A 173 5.55 1.55 3.17
CA GLY A 173 5.23 0.21 3.68
C GLY A 173 3.84 -0.23 3.21
N CYS A 174 3.60 -0.19 1.91
CA CYS A 174 2.26 -0.29 1.34
C CYS A 174 1.63 -1.67 1.49
N GLY A 175 2.40 -2.76 1.53
CA GLY A 175 1.82 -4.11 1.64
C GLY A 175 0.73 -4.35 0.57
N THR A 176 -0.47 -4.69 1.04
CA THR A 176 -1.68 -4.86 0.20
C THR A 176 -2.30 -3.57 -0.36
N ALA A 177 -1.76 -2.38 -0.01
CA ALA A 177 -2.13 -1.06 -0.53
C ALA A 177 -3.57 -0.60 -0.27
N LEU A 178 -4.22 -1.06 0.81
CA LEU A 178 -5.63 -0.77 1.11
C LEU A 178 -6.03 0.72 0.98
N PRO A 179 -5.32 1.69 1.58
CA PRO A 179 -5.72 3.09 1.44
C PRO A 179 -5.49 3.62 0.03
N THR A 180 -4.43 3.20 -0.67
CA THR A 180 -4.19 3.60 -2.07
C THR A 180 -5.22 3.00 -3.02
N ILE A 181 -5.62 1.73 -2.87
CA ILE A 181 -6.67 1.14 -3.73
C ILE A 181 -8.02 1.83 -3.53
N TYR A 182 -8.33 2.31 -2.31
CA TYR A 182 -9.54 3.07 -2.03
C TYR A 182 -9.53 4.43 -2.76
N ILE A 183 -8.41 5.15 -2.68
CA ILE A 183 -8.21 6.42 -3.40
C ILE A 183 -8.25 6.18 -4.92
N LEU A 184 -7.53 5.18 -5.42
CA LEU A 184 -7.51 4.83 -6.84
C LEU A 184 -8.92 4.53 -7.35
N ARG A 185 -9.67 3.65 -6.68
CA ARG A 185 -11.05 3.34 -7.06
C ARG A 185 -11.92 4.58 -7.18
N SER A 186 -11.80 5.50 -6.22
CA SER A 186 -12.53 6.78 -6.23
C SER A 186 -12.16 7.61 -7.46
N LEU A 187 -10.86 7.76 -7.75
CA LEU A 187 -10.36 8.44 -8.96
C LEU A 187 -10.88 7.79 -10.25
N LEU A 188 -10.93 6.46 -10.31
CA LEU A 188 -11.42 5.72 -11.48
C LEU A 188 -12.93 5.84 -11.68
N ALA A 189 -13.69 5.90 -10.58
CA ALA A 189 -15.14 6.11 -10.59
C ALA A 189 -15.56 7.50 -11.11
N SER A 190 -14.69 8.50 -10.94
CA SER A 190 -14.97 9.86 -11.40
C SER A 190 -15.10 9.94 -12.93
N SER A 191 -15.95 10.84 -13.41
CA SER A 191 -16.10 11.09 -14.85
C SER A 191 -14.92 11.91 -15.39
N SER A 192 -14.38 11.59 -16.59
CA SER A 192 -13.37 12.45 -17.24
C SER A 192 -13.81 13.91 -17.38
N ALA A 193 -15.12 14.21 -17.37
CA ALA A 193 -15.64 15.57 -17.40
C ALA A 193 -15.48 16.33 -16.06
N SER A 194 -15.53 15.65 -14.91
CA SER A 194 -15.27 16.29 -13.61
C SER A 194 -13.79 16.62 -13.43
N VAL A 195 -12.91 15.77 -13.99
CA VAL A 195 -11.45 16.00 -14.03
C VAL A 195 -11.08 17.23 -14.90
N GLN A 196 -11.79 17.46 -16.01
CA GLN A 196 -11.49 18.58 -16.92
C GLN A 196 -12.17 19.90 -16.54
N SER A 197 -13.33 19.87 -15.89
CA SER A 197 -14.14 21.08 -15.60
C SER A 197 -13.58 21.95 -14.47
N HIS A 198 -12.73 21.41 -13.59
CA HIS A 198 -12.15 22.14 -12.46
C HIS A 198 -10.75 22.72 -12.74
N GLY A 199 -10.31 22.76 -14.00
CA GLY A 199 -9.02 23.36 -14.37
C GLY A 199 -7.79 22.62 -13.82
N HIS A 200 -7.92 21.32 -13.53
CA HIS A 200 -6.85 20.48 -13.01
C HIS A 200 -5.73 20.32 -14.06
N LYS A 201 -4.56 20.90 -13.81
CA LYS A 201 -3.42 20.84 -14.73
C LYS A 201 -2.38 19.77 -14.37
N GLY A 202 -2.44 19.20 -13.16
CA GLY A 202 -1.46 18.21 -12.68
C GLY A 202 -1.92 16.78 -12.86
N LYS A 203 -0.99 15.89 -13.21
CA LYS A 203 -1.17 14.43 -13.16
C LYS A 203 -1.24 13.97 -11.71
N THR A 204 -2.20 13.12 -11.36
CA THR A 204 -2.26 12.50 -10.04
C THR A 204 -1.17 11.45 -9.94
N ILE A 205 -0.34 11.47 -8.90
CA ILE A 205 0.72 10.48 -8.69
C ILE A 205 0.38 9.66 -7.45
N LEU A 206 0.24 8.34 -7.62
CA LEU A 206 0.15 7.38 -6.53
C LEU A 206 1.46 6.59 -6.48
N HIS A 207 2.28 6.84 -5.47
CA HIS A 207 3.56 6.18 -5.27
C HIS A 207 3.43 5.15 -4.15
N LEU A 208 3.70 3.89 -4.46
CA LEU A 208 3.64 2.79 -3.50
C LEU A 208 5.06 2.30 -3.21
N GLN A 209 5.42 2.26 -1.93
CA GLN A 209 6.72 1.78 -1.49
C GLN A 209 6.58 0.61 -0.52
N ASP A 210 7.31 -0.46 -0.76
CA ASP A 210 7.46 -1.56 0.19
C ASP A 210 8.94 -1.93 0.40
N TYR A 211 9.29 -2.61 1.47
CA TYR A 211 10.66 -3.13 1.60
C TYR A 211 10.92 -4.22 0.55
N ASN A 212 9.91 -5.08 0.31
CA ASN A 212 10.03 -6.27 -0.51
C ASN A 212 9.49 -6.02 -1.94
N SER A 213 10.31 -6.20 -2.98
CA SER A 213 9.82 -6.18 -4.37
C SER A 213 8.76 -7.25 -4.64
N LEU A 214 8.85 -8.38 -3.91
CA LEU A 214 7.87 -9.47 -3.96
C LEU A 214 6.46 -8.99 -3.56
N VAL A 215 6.33 -8.16 -2.54
CA VAL A 215 5.04 -7.60 -2.09
C VAL A 215 4.40 -6.80 -3.21
N LEU A 216 5.20 -5.95 -3.87
CA LEU A 216 4.75 -5.15 -5.00
C LEU A 216 4.15 -6.01 -6.12
N SER A 217 4.85 -7.10 -6.47
CA SER A 217 4.42 -8.02 -7.53
C SER A 217 3.28 -8.96 -7.14
N LEU A 218 3.24 -9.42 -5.89
CA LEU A 218 2.33 -10.47 -5.45
C LEU A 218 1.01 -9.92 -4.92
N VAL A 219 0.98 -8.74 -4.33
CA VAL A 219 -0.27 -8.22 -3.72
C VAL A 219 -0.56 -6.78 -4.09
N THR A 220 0.45 -5.90 -4.15
CA THR A 220 0.21 -4.47 -4.40
C THR A 220 -0.36 -4.24 -5.80
N LEU A 221 0.34 -4.66 -6.86
CA LEU A 221 -0.14 -4.50 -8.23
C LEU A 221 -1.45 -5.28 -8.49
N PRO A 222 -1.58 -6.57 -8.09
CA PRO A 222 -2.86 -7.28 -8.23
C PRO A 222 -4.04 -6.56 -7.57
N ASN A 223 -3.87 -5.95 -6.39
CA ASN A 223 -4.95 -5.22 -5.74
C ASN A 223 -5.30 -3.91 -6.44
N LEU A 224 -4.31 -3.21 -7.04
CA LEU A 224 -4.57 -2.03 -7.87
C LEU A 224 -5.36 -2.40 -9.14
N LEU A 225 -5.06 -3.55 -9.74
CA LEU A 225 -5.81 -4.09 -10.88
C LEU A 225 -7.25 -4.46 -10.48
N LEU A 226 -7.43 -5.16 -9.35
CA LEU A 226 -8.74 -5.50 -8.81
C LEU A 226 -9.60 -4.26 -8.52
N ALA A 227 -9.00 -3.17 -8.05
CA ALA A 227 -9.71 -1.90 -7.81
C ALA A 227 -10.24 -1.25 -9.09
N ALA A 228 -9.66 -1.58 -10.26
CA ALA A 228 -10.07 -1.04 -11.56
C ALA A 228 -11.20 -1.83 -12.23
N ILE A 229 -11.41 -3.10 -11.86
CA ILE A 229 -12.41 -4.00 -12.49
C ILE A 229 -13.76 -3.35 -12.77
N PRO A 230 -14.40 -2.63 -11.81
CA PRO A 230 -15.73 -2.06 -12.04
C PRO A 230 -15.81 -1.00 -13.15
N PHE A 231 -14.66 -0.54 -13.65
CA PHE A 231 -14.54 0.56 -14.60
C PHE A 231 -13.88 0.13 -15.92
N LEU A 232 -13.54 -1.14 -16.05
CA LEU A 232 -12.96 -1.70 -17.27
C LEU A 232 -14.07 -2.11 -18.26
N PRO A 233 -13.81 -2.03 -19.57
CA PRO A 233 -14.74 -2.56 -20.56
C PRO A 233 -14.90 -4.06 -20.37
N THR A 234 -16.13 -4.55 -20.49
CA THR A 234 -16.46 -5.97 -20.27
C THR A 234 -15.61 -6.88 -21.16
N GLU A 235 -15.33 -6.46 -22.40
CA GLU A 235 -14.48 -7.18 -23.36
C GLU A 235 -13.06 -7.46 -22.85
N ALA A 236 -12.54 -6.60 -21.97
CA ALA A 236 -11.21 -6.78 -21.39
C ALA A 236 -11.20 -7.75 -20.20
N LEU A 237 -12.37 -8.06 -19.62
CA LEU A 237 -12.53 -8.98 -18.50
C LEU A 237 -12.74 -10.44 -18.96
N HIS A 238 -12.94 -10.69 -20.26
CA HIS A 238 -13.14 -12.03 -20.81
C HIS A 238 -11.84 -12.83 -20.95
N ALA A 239 -11.90 -14.12 -20.59
CA ALA A 239 -10.86 -15.07 -20.97
C ALA A 239 -10.98 -15.44 -22.46
N PRO A 240 -9.86 -15.66 -23.18
CA PRO A 240 -9.88 -15.93 -24.62
C PRO A 240 -10.57 -17.25 -25.03
N ALA A 241 -10.83 -18.14 -24.07
CA ALA A 241 -11.31 -19.50 -24.29
C ALA A 241 -12.80 -19.71 -23.97
N ASP A 242 -13.50 -18.68 -23.50
CA ASP A 242 -14.90 -18.80 -23.10
C ASP A 242 -15.84 -18.55 -24.29
N ASP A 243 -16.54 -19.60 -24.71
CA ASP A 243 -17.65 -19.54 -25.68
C ASP A 243 -18.98 -19.09 -25.01
N GLU A 244 -18.95 -18.70 -23.73
CA GLU A 244 -20.12 -18.33 -22.93
C GLU A 244 -20.55 -16.86 -23.14
N ASP A 245 -21.84 -16.59 -22.88
CA ASP A 245 -22.44 -15.26 -23.05
C ASP A 245 -21.77 -14.20 -22.16
N VAL A 246 -21.56 -13.00 -22.71
CA VAL A 246 -20.81 -11.88 -22.10
C VAL A 246 -21.27 -11.50 -20.66
N GLU A 247 -22.54 -11.77 -20.33
CA GLU A 247 -23.14 -11.42 -19.02
C GLU A 247 -22.81 -12.41 -17.88
N SER A 248 -22.33 -13.64 -18.15
CA SER A 248 -22.04 -14.64 -17.10
C SER A 248 -20.63 -14.58 -16.51
N ILE A 249 -19.75 -13.71 -17.03
CA ILE A 249 -18.29 -13.74 -16.76
C ILE A 249 -17.78 -12.44 -16.09
N LEU A 250 -18.68 -11.53 -15.68
CA LEU A 250 -18.24 -10.36 -14.91
C LEU A 250 -17.74 -10.79 -13.53
N PRO A 251 -16.54 -10.36 -13.10
CA PRO A 251 -16.04 -10.68 -11.76
C PRO A 251 -17.04 -10.22 -10.69
N ASP A 252 -17.43 -11.14 -9.81
CA ASP A 252 -18.31 -10.82 -8.69
C ASP A 252 -17.63 -9.79 -7.77
N LEU A 253 -18.32 -8.69 -7.50
CA LEU A 253 -17.81 -7.60 -6.67
C LEU A 253 -18.19 -7.74 -5.18
N GLU A 254 -19.13 -8.64 -4.88
CA GLU A 254 -19.71 -8.87 -3.55
C GLU A 254 -19.28 -10.20 -2.94
N ASN A 255 -18.82 -11.16 -3.75
CA ASN A 255 -18.35 -12.48 -3.33
C ASN A 255 -16.91 -12.76 -3.79
N ALA A 256 -16.32 -13.80 -3.23
CA ALA A 256 -15.02 -14.30 -3.67
C ALA A 256 -15.09 -14.82 -5.12
N GLY A 257 -14.00 -14.66 -5.87
CA GLY A 257 -13.95 -15.00 -7.28
C GLY A 257 -12.54 -15.19 -7.81
N GLN A 258 -12.45 -15.37 -9.13
CA GLN A 258 -11.22 -15.52 -9.89
C GLN A 258 -11.13 -14.46 -10.98
N LEU A 259 -9.92 -14.05 -11.30
CA LEU A 259 -9.63 -13.13 -12.39
C LEU A 259 -8.53 -13.70 -13.27
N VAL A 260 -8.87 -13.94 -14.53
CA VAL A 260 -7.90 -14.30 -15.58
C VAL A 260 -7.21 -13.02 -16.07
N ILE A 261 -5.88 -13.00 -16.00
CA ILE A 261 -5.05 -11.84 -16.36
C ILE A 261 -4.60 -11.99 -17.81
N THR A 262 -5.28 -11.28 -18.71
CA THR A 262 -4.98 -11.27 -20.15
C THR A 262 -4.18 -10.03 -20.56
N PRO A 263 -3.45 -10.04 -21.69
CA PRO A 263 -2.84 -8.83 -22.23
C PRO A 263 -3.87 -7.71 -22.47
N THR A 264 -5.07 -8.06 -22.93
CA THR A 264 -6.17 -7.09 -23.14
C THR A 264 -6.61 -6.43 -21.84
N LEU A 265 -6.70 -7.20 -20.74
CA LEU A 265 -7.01 -6.68 -19.41
C LEU A 265 -5.97 -5.65 -18.97
N ILE A 266 -4.69 -5.97 -19.13
CA ILE A 266 -3.58 -5.10 -18.75
C ILE A 266 -3.59 -3.80 -19.57
N GLU A 267 -3.79 -3.88 -20.88
CA GLU A 267 -3.85 -2.68 -21.73
C GLU A 267 -5.09 -1.83 -21.42
N ALA A 268 -6.23 -2.44 -21.10
CA ALA A 268 -7.41 -1.71 -20.64
C ALA A 268 -7.17 -1.01 -19.29
N PHE A 269 -6.47 -1.66 -18.36
CA PHE A 269 -6.07 -1.07 -17.08
C PHE A 269 -5.15 0.14 -17.26
N LYS A 270 -4.10 0.01 -18.07
CA LYS A 270 -3.19 1.13 -18.39
C LYS A 270 -3.93 2.29 -19.07
N GLY A 271 -4.76 1.98 -20.08
CA GLY A 271 -5.57 2.99 -20.78
C GLY A 271 -6.56 3.70 -19.86
N LEU A 272 -7.13 2.99 -18.88
CA LEU A 272 -8.00 3.58 -17.87
C LEU A 272 -7.23 4.57 -16.98
N LEU A 273 -6.04 4.20 -16.48
CA LEU A 273 -5.18 5.09 -15.69
C LEU A 273 -4.83 6.36 -16.47
N GLU A 274 -4.44 6.23 -17.74
CA GLU A 274 -4.15 7.36 -18.63
C GLU A 274 -5.38 8.26 -18.81
N SER A 275 -6.55 7.68 -19.07
CA SER A 275 -7.80 8.44 -19.26
C SER A 275 -8.24 9.23 -18.02
N ARG A 276 -7.77 8.79 -16.84
CA ARG A 276 -8.01 9.43 -15.54
C ARG A 276 -6.82 10.29 -15.08
N ASN A 277 -5.79 10.42 -15.91
CA ASN A 277 -4.57 11.19 -15.62
C ASN A 277 -3.90 10.76 -14.30
N VAL A 278 -3.84 9.44 -14.04
CA VAL A 278 -3.21 8.83 -12.88
C VAL A 278 -1.90 8.16 -13.29
N GLU A 279 -0.83 8.44 -12.55
CA GLU A 279 0.46 7.74 -12.62
C GLU A 279 0.62 6.83 -11.41
N LEU A 280 1.02 5.59 -11.64
CA LEU A 280 1.49 4.70 -10.59
C LEU A 280 3.02 4.70 -10.58
N ARG A 281 3.61 4.90 -9.40
CA ARG A 281 5.06 4.77 -9.17
C ARG A 281 5.31 3.71 -8.12
N PHE A 282 6.42 2.99 -8.26
CA PHE A 282 6.76 1.92 -7.33
C PHE A 282 8.23 1.99 -6.94
N THR A 283 8.49 1.89 -5.64
CA THR A 283 9.83 1.75 -5.10
C THR A 283 9.89 0.58 -4.14
N TYR A 284 11.05 -0.08 -4.09
CA TYR A 284 11.32 -1.10 -3.08
C TYR A 284 12.69 -0.94 -2.43
N GLY A 285 12.91 -1.64 -1.32
CA GLY A 285 14.15 -1.59 -0.55
C GLY A 285 14.06 -0.71 0.69
N HIS A 286 15.21 -0.37 1.24
CA HIS A 286 15.32 0.19 2.58
C HIS A 286 14.90 1.68 2.64
N TRP A 287 14.24 2.08 3.73
CA TRP A 287 13.78 3.46 3.94
C TRP A 287 14.90 4.50 3.92
N SER A 288 16.09 4.18 4.43
CA SER A 288 17.26 5.06 4.28
C SER A 288 17.63 5.36 2.83
N GLY A 289 17.46 4.39 1.93
CA GLY A 289 17.65 4.56 0.50
C GLY A 289 16.59 5.48 -0.09
N LEU A 290 15.33 5.25 0.25
CA LEU A 290 14.21 6.07 -0.19
C LEU A 290 14.37 7.52 0.28
N ALA A 291 14.73 7.76 1.54
CA ALA A 291 14.96 9.10 2.06
C ALA A 291 16.10 9.84 1.33
N LYS A 292 17.15 9.11 0.91
CA LYS A 292 18.22 9.69 0.07
C LYS A 292 17.71 10.04 -1.33
N ASP A 293 16.92 9.17 -1.94
CA ASP A 293 16.32 9.39 -3.25
C ASP A 293 15.38 10.61 -3.24
N LEU A 294 14.49 10.70 -2.25
CA LEU A 294 13.58 11.84 -2.02
C LEU A 294 14.34 13.16 -1.87
N ARG A 295 15.39 13.20 -1.04
CA ARG A 295 16.26 14.39 -0.89
C ARG A 295 16.91 14.84 -2.19
N SER A 296 17.25 13.90 -3.06
CA SER A 296 17.93 14.19 -4.32
C SER A 296 17.01 14.79 -5.39
N GLY A 297 15.72 14.99 -5.07
CA GLY A 297 14.74 15.56 -5.98
C GLY A 297 14.00 14.51 -6.80
N ASN A 298 13.93 13.26 -6.31
CA ASN A 298 13.08 12.20 -6.85
C ASN A 298 13.31 12.01 -8.36
N GLN A 299 14.50 11.55 -8.76
CA GLN A 299 14.81 11.22 -10.17
C GLN A 299 14.04 9.96 -10.59
N TRP A 300 12.72 10.05 -10.64
CA TRP A 300 11.88 9.03 -11.24
C TRP A 300 12.24 8.95 -12.73
N ARG A 301 13.03 7.93 -13.10
CA ARG A 301 13.34 7.59 -14.48
C ARG A 301 12.22 6.71 -15.01
N GLY A 302 11.09 7.31 -15.37
CA GLY A 302 9.95 6.60 -15.96
C GLY A 302 10.28 5.93 -17.30
N GLU A 303 9.32 5.15 -17.79
CA GLU A 303 9.29 4.54 -19.13
C GLU A 303 9.45 5.63 -20.21
N GLY A 304 10.66 5.77 -20.77
CA GLY A 304 10.96 6.73 -21.85
C GLY A 304 12.32 7.46 -21.77
N GLY A 305 13.09 7.30 -20.70
CA GLY A 305 14.36 8.02 -20.48
C GLY A 305 15.61 7.49 -21.21
N HIS A 306 15.54 7.07 -22.47
CA HIS A 306 16.72 6.87 -23.33
C HIS A 306 16.89 8.06 -24.29
N GLY A 307 16.97 9.27 -23.74
CA GLY A 307 17.34 10.47 -24.49
C GLY A 307 18.64 11.02 -23.93
N GLU A 308 19.74 10.87 -24.66
CA GLU A 308 20.94 11.67 -24.45
C GLU A 308 20.56 13.16 -24.48
N GLY A 309 21.07 13.91 -23.50
CA GLY A 309 20.54 15.22 -23.14
C GLY A 309 20.49 16.26 -24.26
N LYS A 310 19.48 17.13 -24.14
CA LYS A 310 19.55 18.56 -24.50
C LYS A 310 18.45 19.30 -23.74
N GLY A 311 18.81 20.46 -23.20
CA GLY A 311 18.08 21.11 -22.12
C GLY A 311 16.79 21.83 -22.53
N GLY A 312 16.12 22.34 -21.50
CA GLY A 312 15.19 23.47 -21.62
C GLY A 312 13.73 23.07 -21.82
N GLY A 313 13.13 22.46 -20.80
CA GLY A 313 11.69 22.52 -20.56
C GLY A 313 11.49 22.90 -19.10
N GLU A 314 10.69 23.94 -18.85
CA GLU A 314 10.31 24.43 -17.52
C GLU A 314 9.43 23.40 -16.77
N GLY A 315 10.03 22.27 -16.40
CA GLY A 315 9.48 21.36 -15.40
C GLY A 315 9.92 21.85 -14.03
N GLU A 316 9.02 22.55 -13.34
CA GLU A 316 9.13 22.87 -11.92
C GLU A 316 9.62 21.64 -11.16
N GLY A 317 10.76 21.75 -10.46
CA GLY A 317 11.38 20.61 -9.78
C GLY A 317 10.39 19.94 -8.86
N GLU A 318 10.10 18.66 -9.11
CA GLU A 318 9.00 17.91 -8.51
C GLU A 318 8.99 18.03 -6.97
N GLU A 319 8.17 18.95 -6.46
CA GLU A 319 7.99 19.29 -5.03
C GLU A 319 7.30 18.15 -4.28
N GLY A 320 7.62 17.91 -3.00
CA GLY A 320 7.21 16.74 -2.21
C GLY A 320 5.73 16.31 -2.26
N TYR A 321 5.40 15.23 -1.55
CA TYR A 321 4.05 14.65 -1.53
C TYR A 321 3.08 15.53 -0.73
N ASP A 322 1.88 15.70 -1.28
CA ASP A 322 0.75 16.35 -0.61
C ASP A 322 0.26 15.51 0.58
N LEU A 323 0.30 14.19 0.41
CA LEU A 323 -0.14 13.22 1.39
C LEU A 323 0.83 12.05 1.44
N VAL A 324 1.28 11.70 2.64
CA VAL A 324 1.99 10.46 2.91
C VAL A 324 1.11 9.57 3.79
N LEU A 325 0.98 8.31 3.43
CA LEU A 325 0.20 7.31 4.12
C LEU A 325 1.14 6.24 4.66
N THR A 326 0.91 5.78 5.87
CA THR A 326 1.62 4.62 6.40
C THR A 326 0.80 3.94 7.48
N ALA A 327 0.75 2.60 7.43
CA ALA A 327 -0.04 1.80 8.34
C ALA A 327 0.81 0.71 8.97
N GLU A 328 0.84 0.67 10.30
CA GLU A 328 1.57 -0.32 11.10
C GLU A 328 3.06 -0.45 10.73
N THR A 329 3.73 0.67 10.48
CA THR A 329 5.17 0.71 10.13
C THR A 329 6.10 1.06 11.30
N ILE A 330 5.55 1.45 12.45
CA ILE A 330 6.29 1.89 13.65
C ILE A 330 6.45 0.79 14.72
N TYR A 331 6.25 -0.48 14.34
CA TYR A 331 6.28 -1.61 15.27
C TYR A 331 7.68 -1.95 15.76
N ALA A 332 8.70 -1.75 14.93
CA ALA A 332 10.10 -2.01 15.26
C ALA A 332 10.82 -0.68 15.53
N GLU A 333 11.18 -0.43 16.78
CA GLU A 333 11.78 0.84 17.21
C GLU A 333 13.09 1.16 16.48
N ASP A 334 13.89 0.13 16.15
CA ASP A 334 15.16 0.26 15.43
C ASP A 334 15.00 0.89 14.04
N ASN A 335 13.82 0.76 13.42
CA ASN A 335 13.55 1.29 12.09
C ASN A 335 12.97 2.72 12.11
N ASN A 336 12.58 3.24 13.29
CA ASN A 336 11.88 4.51 13.41
C ASN A 336 12.71 5.69 12.88
N ALA A 337 14.04 5.69 13.06
CA ALA A 337 14.89 6.77 12.55
C ALA A 337 14.87 6.84 11.01
N SER A 338 14.91 5.68 10.34
CA SER A 338 14.85 5.58 8.88
C SER A 338 13.48 5.99 8.35
N LEU A 339 12.41 5.53 9.00
CA LEU A 339 11.03 5.90 8.66
C LEU A 339 10.81 7.41 8.84
N LEU A 340 11.22 7.97 9.98
CA LEU A 340 11.10 9.40 10.26
C LEU A 340 11.83 10.24 9.21
N SER A 341 13.00 9.78 8.75
CA SER A 341 13.69 10.43 7.63
C SER A 341 12.90 10.34 6.32
N VAL A 342 12.22 9.23 6.02
CA VAL A 342 11.36 9.16 4.83
C VAL A 342 10.20 10.14 4.95
N LEU A 343 9.47 10.10 6.06
CA LEU A 343 8.26 10.92 6.25
C LEU A 343 8.57 12.41 6.14
N ARG A 344 9.66 12.87 6.76
CA ARG A 344 10.08 14.26 6.74
C ARG A 344 10.52 14.73 5.35
N GLU A 345 11.27 13.89 4.61
CA GLU A 345 11.78 14.26 3.28
C GLU A 345 10.71 14.11 2.19
N ALA A 346 9.68 13.29 2.45
CA ALA A 346 8.58 13.09 1.53
C ALA A 346 7.62 14.28 1.52
N VAL A 347 7.26 14.85 2.69
CA VAL A 347 6.21 15.87 2.80
C VAL A 347 6.59 17.15 2.04
N ARG A 348 5.65 17.69 1.24
CA ARG A 348 5.83 19.00 0.59
C ARG A 348 5.96 20.11 1.64
N THR A 349 7.03 20.90 1.51
CA THR A 349 7.24 22.11 2.32
C THR A 349 6.93 23.37 1.50
N ARG A 350 6.38 24.40 2.14
CA ARG A 350 6.07 25.67 1.47
C ARG A 350 7.37 26.43 1.18
N ARG A 351 7.72 26.65 -0.09
CA ARG A 351 8.86 27.50 -0.44
C ARG A 351 8.50 28.98 -0.24
N GLY A 352 9.14 29.60 0.76
CA GLY A 352 9.37 31.05 0.79
C GLY A 352 8.30 31.91 1.45
N GLU A 353 8.19 31.84 2.78
CA GLU A 353 8.09 33.05 3.60
C GLU A 353 9.23 32.96 4.62
N GLY A 354 9.97 34.05 4.80
CA GLY A 354 11.14 34.08 5.69
C GLY A 354 10.79 33.55 7.07
N GLN A 355 11.77 32.93 7.73
CA GLN A 355 11.73 32.57 9.15
C GLN A 355 11.53 33.82 10.03
N GLU A 356 10.33 34.37 10.07
CA GLU A 356 9.83 35.27 11.11
C GLU A 356 8.34 34.98 11.31
N GLY A 357 8.08 33.95 12.10
CA GLY A 357 6.73 33.52 12.47
C GLY A 357 6.79 32.72 13.75
N ILE A 358 6.91 33.43 14.86
CA ILE A 358 6.80 32.90 16.22
C ILE A 358 5.54 32.04 16.28
N VAL A 359 5.70 30.73 16.50
CA VAL A 359 4.61 29.89 17.01
C VAL A 359 4.30 30.43 18.40
N GLN A 360 3.35 31.36 18.49
CA GLN A 360 2.73 31.67 19.77
C GLN A 360 1.99 30.41 20.18
N LYS A 361 2.60 29.68 21.11
CA LYS A 361 1.94 28.70 21.94
C LYS A 361 0.88 29.47 22.73
N GLU A 362 -0.33 29.58 22.21
CA GLU A 362 -1.48 29.88 23.07
C GLU A 362 -1.66 28.68 23.99
N GLU A 363 -1.04 28.77 25.17
CA GLU A 363 -1.42 27.97 26.32
C GLU A 363 -2.84 28.37 26.72
N VAL A 364 -3.83 27.76 26.06
CA VAL A 364 -5.20 27.79 26.55
C VAL A 364 -5.24 26.90 27.78
N LYS A 365 -5.15 27.51 28.97
CA LYS A 365 -5.56 26.89 30.22
C LYS A 365 -7.06 26.62 30.15
N LEU A 366 -7.43 25.41 29.75
CA LEU A 366 -8.79 24.90 29.87
C LEU A 366 -8.93 24.21 31.22
N GLU A 367 -9.21 25.03 32.23
CA GLU A 367 -9.88 24.57 33.44
C GLU A 367 -11.37 24.40 33.10
N ASP A 368 -11.84 23.16 33.21
CA ASP A 368 -13.24 22.73 33.35
C ASP A 368 -14.29 23.38 32.42
N SER A 369 -14.45 22.80 31.22
CA SER A 369 -15.77 22.70 30.56
C SER A 369 -15.76 21.57 29.52
N LEU A 370 -16.40 20.45 29.87
CA LEU A 370 -16.76 19.38 28.95
C LEU A 370 -17.68 19.91 27.84
N GLY A 371 -17.22 19.79 26.60
CA GLY A 371 -18.01 19.91 25.39
C GLY A 371 -17.07 19.73 24.20
N GLU A 372 -17.24 18.63 23.46
CA GLU A 372 -16.45 18.25 22.29
C GLU A 372 -16.36 19.38 21.24
N LEU A 373 -15.39 20.28 21.38
CA LEU A 373 -14.98 21.15 20.29
C LEU A 373 -14.04 20.33 19.41
N LYS A 374 -14.62 19.47 18.56
CA LYS A 374 -13.86 18.75 17.54
C LYS A 374 -13.16 19.79 16.66
N VAL A 375 -11.84 19.83 16.72
CA VAL A 375 -11.02 20.50 15.70
C VAL A 375 -11.51 19.93 14.37
N VAL A 376 -12.11 20.78 13.54
CA VAL A 376 -12.60 20.37 12.23
C VAL A 376 -11.37 19.87 11.46
N ASP A 377 -11.44 18.66 10.91
CA ASP A 377 -10.40 18.10 10.05
C ASP A 377 -10.34 18.90 8.74
N GLU A 378 -9.77 20.11 8.77
CA GLU A 378 -9.70 21.02 7.61
C GLU A 378 -9.01 20.40 6.40
N TRP A 379 -8.13 19.42 6.64
CA TRP A 379 -7.46 18.65 5.59
C TRP A 379 -8.42 17.85 4.69
N LYS A 380 -9.66 17.60 5.13
CA LYS A 380 -10.70 16.90 4.36
C LYS A 380 -11.49 17.82 3.45
N SER A 381 -11.59 19.11 3.78
CA SER A 381 -12.51 20.04 3.10
C SER A 381 -11.93 20.69 1.86
N ARG A 382 -10.63 20.52 1.61
CA ARG A 382 -9.90 21.15 0.50
C ARG A 382 -9.08 20.11 -0.27
N PRO A 383 -8.99 20.21 -1.62
CA PRO A 383 -8.14 19.34 -2.40
C PRO A 383 -6.70 19.33 -1.89
N LEU A 384 -6.07 18.15 -1.87
CA LEU A 384 -4.71 17.94 -1.37
C LEU A 384 -3.69 18.90 -2.00
N ARG A 385 -3.76 19.08 -3.33
CA ARG A 385 -2.90 19.99 -4.10
C ARG A 385 -3.01 21.47 -3.70
N GLU A 386 -4.13 21.85 -3.08
CA GLU A 386 -4.40 23.24 -2.66
C GLU A 386 -4.01 23.48 -1.19
N GLN A 387 -3.57 22.43 -0.49
CA GLN A 387 -3.04 22.56 0.86
C GLN A 387 -1.65 23.20 0.80
N GLY A 388 -1.30 24.06 1.76
CA GLY A 388 -0.02 24.77 1.72
C GLY A 388 1.17 23.81 1.85
N GLU A 389 1.15 23.03 2.93
CA GLU A 389 2.13 22.00 3.24
C GLU A 389 1.46 20.64 3.13
N GLY A 390 2.25 19.62 2.76
CA GLY A 390 1.78 18.25 2.81
C GLY A 390 1.70 17.74 4.25
N PHE A 391 1.17 16.55 4.43
CA PHE A 391 1.11 15.91 5.75
C PHE A 391 1.13 14.39 5.63
N VAL A 392 1.35 13.73 6.77
CA VAL A 392 1.32 12.28 6.90
C VAL A 392 0.07 11.86 7.68
N LEU A 393 -0.60 10.81 7.23
CA LEU A 393 -1.54 10.04 8.06
C LEU A 393 -0.89 8.72 8.46
N ILE A 394 -0.76 8.51 9.77
CA ILE A 394 -0.15 7.31 10.36
C ILE A 394 -1.24 6.53 11.09
N ALA A 395 -1.54 5.32 10.65
CA ALA A 395 -2.34 4.37 11.42
C ALA A 395 -1.42 3.42 12.20
N ALA A 396 -1.57 3.36 13.51
CA ALA A 396 -0.74 2.50 14.34
C ALA A 396 -1.46 1.98 15.58
N LYS A 397 -0.97 0.84 16.10
CA LYS A 397 -1.31 0.38 17.45
C LYS A 397 -0.63 1.30 18.47
N ILE A 398 -1.30 1.53 19.59
CA ILE A 398 -0.74 2.31 20.71
C ILE A 398 0.52 1.63 21.24
N LEU A 399 0.54 0.30 21.27
CA LEU A 399 1.66 -0.51 21.73
C LEU A 399 1.79 -1.81 20.90
N TYR A 400 3.01 -2.17 20.55
CA TYR A 400 3.36 -3.45 19.92
C TYR A 400 4.11 -4.34 20.92
N PHE A 401 3.46 -5.41 21.39
CA PHE A 401 4.07 -6.33 22.35
C PHE A 401 5.22 -7.11 21.71
N GLY A 402 6.33 -7.32 22.45
CA GLY A 402 7.49 -8.11 22.03
C GLY A 402 8.57 -7.30 21.32
N VAL A 403 8.21 -6.52 20.31
CA VAL A 403 9.13 -5.71 19.48
C VAL A 403 9.43 -4.31 20.03
N GLY A 404 8.71 -3.88 21.08
CA GLY A 404 9.01 -2.65 21.84
C GLY A 404 8.47 -1.36 21.23
N GLY A 405 8.09 -1.35 19.95
CA GLY A 405 7.53 -0.17 19.30
C GLY A 405 6.17 0.27 19.84
N GLY A 406 5.82 1.52 19.59
CA GLY A 406 4.56 2.10 20.02
C GLY A 406 4.39 3.53 19.54
N LEU A 407 3.14 3.95 19.39
CA LEU A 407 2.79 5.26 18.84
C LEU A 407 3.37 6.41 19.67
N THR A 408 3.29 6.36 21.00
CA THR A 408 3.79 7.43 21.86
C THR A 408 5.30 7.64 21.70
N ALA A 409 6.09 6.56 21.64
CA ALA A 409 7.53 6.65 21.47
C ALA A 409 7.90 7.26 20.10
N PHE A 410 7.18 6.87 19.05
CA PHE A 410 7.37 7.43 17.72
C PHE A 410 7.02 8.93 17.66
N LEU A 411 5.90 9.33 18.28
CA LEU A 411 5.46 10.74 18.30
C LEU A 411 6.43 11.66 19.07
N ASN A 412 7.08 11.15 20.12
CA ASN A 412 8.15 11.89 20.79
C ASN A 412 9.32 12.16 19.82
N GLN A 413 9.71 11.18 19.00
CA GLN A 413 10.75 11.38 17.98
C GLN A 413 10.32 12.38 16.89
N VAL A 414 9.03 12.41 16.54
CA VAL A 414 8.46 13.43 15.64
C VAL A 414 8.66 14.83 16.25
N GLU A 415 8.29 15.04 17.51
CA GLU A 415 8.46 16.33 18.19
C GLU A 415 9.94 16.73 18.32
N GLU A 416 10.82 15.79 18.68
CA GLU A 416 12.27 16.00 18.73
C GLU A 416 12.87 16.40 17.37
N SER A 417 12.26 15.91 16.28
CA SER A 417 12.61 16.30 14.90
C SER A 417 12.00 17.64 14.45
N LYS A 418 11.37 18.39 15.37
CA LYS A 418 10.62 19.63 15.15
C LYS A 418 9.33 19.46 14.32
N GLY A 419 8.82 18.24 14.21
CA GLY A 419 7.52 17.98 13.63
C GLY A 419 6.39 18.27 14.63
N TRP A 420 5.17 18.30 14.13
CA TRP A 420 3.94 18.39 14.92
C TRP A 420 3.05 17.19 14.64
N TRP A 421 2.16 16.87 15.57
CA TRP A 421 1.15 15.84 15.36
C TRP A 421 -0.18 16.19 16.01
N LYS A 422 -1.26 15.58 15.52
CA LYS A 422 -2.60 15.66 16.14
C LYS A 422 -3.37 14.35 15.96
N ASP A 423 -4.20 14.04 16.94
CA ASP A 423 -5.13 12.91 16.87
C ASP A 423 -6.18 13.16 15.77
N VAL A 424 -6.43 12.14 14.93
CA VAL A 424 -7.52 12.15 13.92
C VAL A 424 -8.63 11.22 14.36
N LYS A 425 -8.30 9.98 14.73
CA LYS A 425 -9.28 8.98 15.17
C LYS A 425 -8.66 7.92 16.07
N GLN A 426 -9.45 7.35 16.98
CA GLN A 426 -9.01 6.30 17.89
C GLN A 426 -10.02 5.15 17.99
N TRP A 427 -9.49 3.94 18.14
CA TRP A 427 -10.24 2.71 18.37
C TRP A 427 -9.76 2.09 19.68
N THR A 428 -10.69 1.82 20.60
CA THR A 428 -10.37 1.33 21.96
C THR A 428 -10.73 -0.15 22.16
N LYS A 429 -11.34 -0.81 21.18
CA LYS A 429 -11.66 -2.24 21.23
C LYS A 429 -10.39 -3.07 20.97
N GLY A 430 -10.03 -3.93 21.91
CA GLY A 430 -8.82 -4.76 21.81
C GLY A 430 -7.55 -3.98 22.14
N VAL A 431 -6.45 -4.23 21.42
CA VAL A 431 -5.26 -3.38 21.50
C VAL A 431 -5.61 -2.03 20.87
N GLY A 432 -5.52 -0.96 21.65
CA GLY A 432 -5.91 0.37 21.18
C GLY A 432 -5.13 0.78 19.94
N ARG A 433 -5.80 1.45 19.00
CA ARG A 433 -5.23 1.94 17.74
C ARG A 433 -5.61 3.39 17.52
N LYS A 434 -4.79 4.11 16.76
CA LYS A 434 -5.04 5.50 16.40
C LYS A 434 -4.59 5.78 14.98
N VAL A 435 -5.31 6.71 14.34
CA VAL A 435 -4.82 7.47 13.20
C VAL A 435 -4.44 8.86 13.70
N VAL A 436 -3.24 9.29 13.37
CA VAL A 436 -2.71 10.62 13.68
C VAL A 436 -2.28 11.33 12.41
N GLN A 437 -2.40 12.65 12.40
CA GLN A 437 -1.82 13.50 11.36
C GLN A 437 -0.48 14.03 11.86
N VAL A 438 0.55 14.01 11.01
CA VAL A 438 1.90 14.49 11.28
C VAL A 438 2.37 15.45 10.18
N GLY A 439 3.13 16.49 10.52
CA GLY A 439 3.75 17.41 9.55
C GLY A 439 5.04 18.06 10.10
N TRP A 440 5.73 18.82 9.25
CA TRP A 440 7.00 19.49 9.54
C TRP A 440 7.06 20.92 9.01
#